data_AF-A0A135VWE3-F1
#
_entry.id   AF-A0A135VWE3-F1
#
_cell.length_a   1.000
_cell.length_b   1.000
_cell.length_c   1.000
_cell.angle_alpha   90.00
_cell.angle_beta   90.00
_cell.angle_gamma   90.00
#
_symmetry.space_group_name_H-M   'P 1'
#
loop_
_entity.id
_entity.type
_entity.pdbx_description
1 polymer ?
#
loop_
_entity_poly.entity_id
_entity_poly.type
_entity_poly.pdbx_seq_one_letter_code
_entity_poly.pdbx_strand_id
1 'polypeptide(L)'
;MENLKMVYYNEIPEVNKRMVAGYYLFLCLIGFAILLGPTGSGIPITLVGIANEHEDVLASPNPGGTVGNGSYGCGDAGVGCHAHPEEYNYWLMTSHFNSSYYNPAINSTHVFIGDRAYDNATFNSDCARCHTTNYNETDHTFDAYGINCLECHNLTSPWVDYSGDKCGECHTGEDAAHPYQYYQWGFSAHANSLTDLRASGHPSYYCMHCMSAEAFIHQQNPGTLADTNPDVGSDKEPGNFTLFDPNDPMYNAITCPACHQVHGSYSVSSPAMIRAANATELCGLCHVGDNHPMYEVWVGGSHHLAGVECIDCHGYQLVPSTHSPTGWAAWLNHSFALNLTITCGQDDGHISGVSCHGEELETWALGQLQMTHDAFEALIDEFNATIVSIQAVHDAYVATAGHDATLAATLETAIGTAEGKMDYYINDGSDGFHDTEDIFGSLNDAYRALLEAEADFYEGIPDVTVTETVTETVTVTHTVTVIGGDTLLLVGGSVGGIVIGLVLGVLVGRRR
;
A
#
# COMPACT_ATOMS: atom_id res chain seq x y z
N MET A 1 16.51 43.18 -31.62
CA MET A 1 15.10 42.80 -31.43
C MET A 1 14.52 42.61 -32.81
N GLU A 2 14.69 41.41 -33.35
CA GLU A 2 14.20 41.02 -34.67
C GLU A 2 12.80 40.42 -34.53
N ASN A 3 11.91 40.80 -35.44
CA ASN A 3 10.51 40.40 -35.48
C ASN A 3 10.38 38.91 -35.84
N LEU A 4 9.86 38.09 -34.92
CA LEU A 4 9.37 36.74 -35.22
C LEU A 4 8.00 36.85 -35.90
N LYS A 5 7.97 36.60 -37.21
CA LYS A 5 6.74 36.35 -37.97
C LYS A 5 6.27 34.93 -37.71
N MET A 6 5.09 34.80 -37.11
CA MET A 6 4.34 33.55 -37.00
C MET A 6 3.86 33.15 -38.41
N VAL A 7 4.23 31.96 -38.86
CA VAL A 7 3.81 31.36 -40.14
C VAL A 7 2.63 30.43 -39.84
N TYR A 8 1.45 30.75 -40.36
CA TYR A 8 0.31 29.83 -40.34
C TYR A 8 0.48 28.83 -41.49
N TYR A 9 0.57 27.53 -41.16
CA TYR A 9 0.43 26.45 -42.14
C TYR A 9 -1.06 26.20 -42.37
N ASN A 10 -1.50 26.39 -43.61
CA ASN A 10 -2.89 26.25 -44.03
C ASN A 10 -3.06 25.01 -44.93
N GLU A 11 -2.47 23.88 -44.52
CA GLU A 11 -2.60 22.61 -45.21
C GLU A 11 -3.42 21.65 -44.34
N ILE A 12 -4.63 21.35 -44.79
CA ILE A 12 -5.42 20.23 -44.28
C ILE A 12 -4.58 18.98 -44.54
N PRO A 13 -4.14 18.23 -43.51
CA PRO A 13 -3.31 17.06 -43.74
C PRO A 13 -4.15 16.02 -44.50
N GLU A 14 -3.75 15.69 -45.72
CA GLU A 14 -4.30 14.56 -46.45
C GLU A 14 -3.96 13.29 -45.69
N VAL A 15 -4.91 12.81 -44.89
CA VAL A 15 -4.76 11.58 -44.12
C VAL A 15 -4.60 10.43 -45.10
N ASN A 16 -3.40 9.85 -45.14
CA ASN A 16 -3.11 8.68 -45.95
C ASN A 16 -3.97 7.51 -45.48
N LYS A 17 -5.05 7.22 -46.22
CA LYS A 17 -6.03 6.18 -45.89
C LYS A 17 -5.41 4.80 -45.67
N ARG A 18 -4.20 4.55 -46.18
CA ARG A 18 -3.46 3.30 -45.93
C ARG A 18 -2.83 3.25 -44.53
N MET A 19 -2.40 4.38 -43.96
CA MET A 19 -1.92 4.45 -42.58
C MET A 19 -3.06 4.26 -41.58
N VAL A 20 -4.23 4.86 -41.83
CA VAL A 20 -5.40 4.70 -40.97
C VAL A 20 -5.89 3.24 -40.97
N ALA A 21 -5.97 2.61 -42.14
CA ALA A 21 -6.34 1.19 -42.22
C ALA A 21 -5.32 0.27 -41.52
N GLY A 22 -4.02 0.58 -41.61
CA GLY A 22 -2.97 -0.15 -40.89
C GLY A 22 -3.08 0.01 -39.37
N TYR A 23 -3.40 1.21 -38.89
CA TYR A 23 -3.60 1.51 -37.47
C TYR A 23 -4.82 0.78 -36.90
N TYR A 24 -5.95 0.77 -37.60
CA TYR A 24 -7.13 0.00 -37.17
C TYR A 24 -6.89 -1.51 -37.17
N LEU A 25 -6.16 -2.04 -38.17
CA LEU A 25 -5.81 -3.46 -38.18
C LEU A 25 -4.88 -3.83 -37.02
N PHE A 26 -3.94 -2.95 -36.67
CA PHE A 26 -3.04 -3.12 -35.53
C PHE A 26 -3.82 -3.09 -34.19
N LEU A 27 -4.75 -2.14 -34.01
CA LEU A 27 -5.60 -2.07 -32.82
C LEU A 27 -6.53 -3.29 -32.69
N CYS A 28 -7.09 -3.80 -33.80
CA CYS A 28 -7.88 -5.03 -33.76
C CYS A 28 -7.04 -6.26 -33.38
N LEU A 29 -5.78 -6.34 -33.82
CA LEU A 29 -4.90 -7.44 -33.47
C LEU A 29 -4.44 -7.39 -32.00
N ILE A 30 -4.22 -6.20 -31.44
CA ILE A 30 -3.97 -6.02 -30.00
C ILE A 30 -5.21 -6.40 -29.19
N GLY A 31 -6.41 -5.96 -29.61
CA GLY A 31 -7.66 -6.33 -28.96
C GLY A 31 -7.89 -7.85 -28.93
N PHE A 32 -7.55 -8.56 -30.03
CA PHE A 32 -7.61 -10.02 -30.07
C PHE A 32 -6.55 -10.71 -29.20
N ALA A 33 -5.35 -10.14 -29.07
CA ALA A 33 -4.30 -10.68 -28.20
C ALA A 33 -4.65 -10.52 -26.71
N ILE A 34 -5.30 -9.41 -26.33
CA ILE A 34 -5.79 -9.18 -24.97
C ILE A 34 -6.99 -10.07 -24.64
N LEU A 35 -7.90 -10.29 -25.61
CA LEU A 35 -9.09 -11.13 -25.42
C LEU A 35 -8.83 -12.65 -25.46
N LEU A 36 -7.75 -13.10 -26.13
CA LEU A 36 -7.43 -14.53 -26.27
C LEU A 36 -6.16 -14.96 -25.51
N GLY A 37 -5.46 -14.03 -24.86
CA GLY A 37 -4.38 -14.35 -23.93
C GLY A 37 -4.92 -14.99 -22.65
N PRO A 38 -4.20 -15.92 -22.02
CA PRO A 38 -4.61 -16.57 -20.76
C PRO A 38 -4.69 -15.61 -19.55
N THR A 39 -4.46 -14.31 -19.75
CA THR A 39 -4.43 -13.25 -18.73
C THR A 39 -5.43 -12.13 -19.04
N GLY A 40 -6.58 -12.47 -19.64
CA GLY A 40 -7.69 -11.52 -19.80
C GLY A 40 -8.00 -10.83 -18.47
N SER A 41 -7.81 -9.52 -18.45
CA SER A 41 -7.72 -8.60 -17.32
C SER A 41 -9.00 -8.46 -16.50
N GLY A 42 -9.41 -9.54 -15.85
CA GLY A 42 -10.13 -9.48 -14.59
C GLY A 42 -9.13 -9.81 -13.50
N ILE A 43 -8.46 -8.80 -12.92
CA ILE A 43 -7.74 -8.99 -11.66
C ILE A 43 -8.79 -9.51 -10.67
N PRO A 44 -8.66 -10.75 -10.17
CA PRO A 44 -9.57 -11.23 -9.15
C PRO A 44 -9.16 -10.58 -7.83
N ILE A 45 -9.65 -9.37 -7.57
CA ILE A 45 -9.62 -8.75 -6.23
C ILE A 45 -10.29 -9.69 -5.20
N THR A 46 -11.08 -10.67 -5.65
CA THR A 46 -11.81 -11.63 -4.81
C THR A 46 -11.05 -12.90 -4.44
N LEU A 47 -9.78 -13.11 -4.82
CA LEU A 47 -9.09 -14.39 -4.52
C LEU A 47 -7.95 -14.32 -3.50
N VAL A 48 -7.46 -13.13 -3.12
CA VAL A 48 -6.41 -13.04 -2.08
C VAL A 48 -7.00 -13.32 -0.68
N GLY A 49 -8.26 -12.91 -0.43
CA GLY A 49 -8.94 -13.18 0.83
C GLY A 49 -9.24 -14.66 1.09
N ILE A 50 -9.60 -15.43 0.06
CA ILE A 50 -10.15 -16.80 0.22
C ILE A 50 -9.10 -17.86 0.58
N ALA A 51 -7.83 -17.64 0.23
CA ALA A 51 -6.77 -18.55 0.66
C ALA A 51 -6.43 -18.39 2.16
N ASN A 52 -6.62 -17.20 2.75
CA ASN A 52 -6.42 -16.96 4.19
C ASN A 52 -7.55 -17.57 5.03
N GLU A 53 -8.77 -17.65 4.47
CA GLU A 53 -10.02 -18.02 5.18
C GLU A 53 -10.05 -19.38 5.86
N HIS A 54 -9.41 -20.41 5.28
CA HIS A 54 -9.57 -21.79 5.75
C HIS A 54 -8.63 -22.18 6.90
N GLU A 55 -7.68 -21.32 7.24
CA GLU A 55 -6.64 -21.60 8.24
C GLU A 55 -6.62 -20.64 9.45
N ASP A 56 -7.46 -19.60 9.42
CA ASP A 56 -7.59 -18.63 10.53
C ASP A 56 -8.50 -19.12 11.67
N VAL A 57 -8.85 -20.42 11.71
CA VAL A 57 -9.35 -21.03 12.95
C VAL A 57 -8.16 -21.16 13.90
N LEU A 58 -7.78 -20.05 14.53
CA LEU A 58 -6.87 -20.04 15.67
C LEU A 58 -7.39 -21.10 16.65
N ALA A 59 -6.63 -22.17 16.85
CA ALA A 59 -6.99 -23.17 17.85
C ALA A 59 -7.19 -22.50 19.21
N SER A 60 -8.44 -22.34 19.63
CA SER A 60 -8.75 -22.09 21.02
C SER A 60 -8.54 -23.41 21.76
N PRO A 61 -7.69 -23.45 22.80
CA PRO A 61 -7.48 -24.70 23.53
C PRO A 61 -8.78 -25.16 24.15
N ASN A 62 -9.00 -26.47 24.09
CA ASN A 62 -10.09 -27.10 24.82
C ASN A 62 -9.59 -27.41 26.23
N PRO A 63 -9.98 -26.65 27.28
CA PRO A 63 -9.50 -26.87 28.65
C PRO A 63 -10.10 -28.13 29.31
N GLY A 64 -10.84 -28.97 28.57
CA GLY A 64 -11.63 -30.09 29.10
C GLY A 64 -10.85 -31.29 29.66
N GLY A 65 -9.51 -31.26 29.73
CA GLY A 65 -8.68 -32.35 30.22
C GLY A 65 -7.98 -32.02 31.53
N THR A 66 -8.18 -32.84 32.57
CA THR A 66 -7.40 -32.74 33.81
C THR A 66 -5.94 -33.12 33.52
N VAL A 67 -5.05 -32.14 33.55
CA VAL A 67 -3.63 -32.30 33.25
C VAL A 67 -2.95 -33.10 34.37
N GLY A 68 -2.51 -34.31 34.06
CA GLY A 68 -1.70 -35.14 34.94
C GLY A 68 -0.26 -34.62 34.98
N ASN A 69 0.22 -34.35 36.19
CA ASN A 69 1.56 -33.87 36.52
C ASN A 69 2.65 -34.81 35.95
N GLY A 70 3.43 -34.37 34.95
CA GLY A 70 4.64 -35.10 34.56
C GLY A 70 5.30 -34.86 33.21
N SER A 71 4.71 -34.13 32.25
CA SER A 71 5.40 -33.84 30.99
C SER A 71 4.84 -32.57 30.36
N TYR A 72 5.63 -31.50 30.36
CA TYR A 72 5.29 -30.18 29.82
C TYR A 72 5.57 -30.11 28.31
N GLY A 73 5.23 -31.16 27.57
CA GLY A 73 5.23 -31.15 26.11
C GLY A 73 3.83 -30.88 25.61
N CYS A 74 3.64 -29.87 24.77
CA CYS A 74 2.39 -29.68 24.00
C CYS A 74 2.03 -30.90 23.11
N GLY A 75 2.96 -31.85 22.95
CA GLY A 75 2.75 -33.14 22.28
C GLY A 75 2.29 -34.29 23.18
N ASP A 76 2.26 -34.13 24.51
CA ASP A 76 1.72 -35.15 25.42
C ASP A 76 0.22 -34.92 25.62
N ALA A 77 -0.55 -36.00 25.41
CA ALA A 77 -1.98 -36.08 25.16
C ALA A 77 -2.94 -35.52 26.27
N GLY A 78 -2.46 -34.65 27.16
CA GLY A 78 -3.21 -34.08 28.29
C GLY A 78 -3.42 -32.56 28.23
N VAL A 79 -2.61 -31.80 27.49
CA VAL A 79 -2.80 -30.34 27.34
C VAL A 79 -3.29 -30.07 25.92
N GLY A 80 -4.61 -29.95 25.77
CA GLY A 80 -5.29 -29.76 24.49
C GLY A 80 -5.09 -28.36 23.91
N CYS A 81 -3.85 -27.92 23.71
CA CYS A 81 -3.54 -26.67 23.02
C CYS A 81 -3.88 -26.74 21.52
N HIS A 82 -3.84 -27.93 20.91
CA HIS A 82 -4.09 -28.08 19.48
C HIS A 82 -5.37 -28.89 19.24
N ALA A 83 -6.46 -28.18 18.96
CA ALA A 83 -7.62 -28.77 18.28
C ALA A 83 -7.25 -29.23 16.85
N HIS A 84 -6.15 -28.68 16.30
CA HIS A 84 -5.65 -28.91 14.94
C HIS A 84 -4.19 -29.37 14.97
N PRO A 85 -3.88 -30.68 14.81
CA PRO A 85 -2.50 -31.19 14.81
C PRO A 85 -1.64 -30.63 13.66
N GLU A 86 -2.26 -30.03 12.65
CA GLU A 86 -1.58 -29.39 11.51
C GLU A 86 -0.85 -28.12 11.93
N GLU A 87 -1.43 -27.28 12.79
CA GLU A 87 -0.78 -26.05 13.29
C GLU A 87 0.51 -26.34 14.04
N TYR A 88 0.52 -27.37 14.88
CA TYR A 88 1.72 -27.80 15.57
C TYR A 88 2.80 -28.25 14.57
N ASN A 89 2.42 -28.97 13.51
CA ASN A 89 3.36 -29.37 12.47
C ASN A 89 3.90 -28.16 11.70
N TYR A 90 3.08 -27.14 11.43
CA TYR A 90 3.55 -25.89 10.83
C TYR A 90 4.54 -25.17 11.76
N TRP A 91 4.23 -25.08 13.06
CA TRP A 91 5.15 -24.49 14.04
C TRP A 91 6.52 -25.16 14.06
N LEU A 92 6.57 -26.50 14.07
CA LEU A 92 7.83 -27.27 14.08
C LEU A 92 8.74 -26.98 12.88
N MET A 93 8.17 -26.46 11.79
CA MET A 93 8.90 -26.11 10.57
C MET A 93 9.40 -24.66 10.57
N THR A 94 9.02 -23.83 11.55
CA THR A 94 9.40 -22.43 11.62
C THR A 94 10.83 -22.22 12.14
N SER A 95 11.38 -21.03 11.88
CA SER A 95 12.64 -20.60 12.50
C SER A 95 12.51 -20.29 13.99
N HIS A 96 11.31 -20.06 14.52
CA HIS A 96 11.10 -19.87 15.95
C HIS A 96 11.33 -21.18 16.71
N PHE A 97 10.75 -22.29 16.23
CA PHE A 97 10.99 -23.60 16.81
C PHE A 97 12.47 -24.00 16.71
N ASN A 98 13.10 -23.72 15.56
CA ASN A 98 14.50 -24.04 15.31
C ASN A 98 15.47 -22.90 15.70
N SER A 99 15.03 -21.95 16.54
CA SER A 99 15.83 -20.74 16.86
C SER A 99 17.09 -21.05 17.65
N SER A 100 17.08 -22.16 18.41
CA SER A 100 18.28 -22.79 18.91
C SER A 100 18.15 -24.31 18.94
N TYR A 101 19.26 -25.01 18.77
CA TYR A 101 19.27 -26.45 18.96
C TYR A 101 20.58 -26.95 19.56
N TYR A 102 20.44 -28.01 20.36
CA TYR A 102 21.55 -28.78 20.87
C TYR A 102 21.85 -29.94 19.91
N ASN A 103 23.11 -30.10 19.50
CA ASN A 103 23.51 -31.21 18.64
C ASN A 103 24.16 -32.35 19.46
N PRO A 104 23.40 -33.37 19.89
CA PRO A 104 23.93 -34.46 20.72
C PRO A 104 24.97 -35.31 19.99
N ALA A 105 24.97 -35.31 18.65
CA ALA A 105 25.94 -36.09 17.87
C ALA A 105 27.37 -35.57 17.98
N ILE A 106 27.56 -34.33 18.45
CA ILE A 106 28.87 -33.68 18.57
C ILE A 106 29.35 -33.65 20.04
N ASN A 107 28.58 -34.18 21.00
CA ASN A 107 28.85 -34.01 22.45
C ASN A 107 29.23 -32.55 22.76
N SER A 108 28.49 -31.61 22.15
CA SER A 108 28.93 -30.22 22.11
C SER A 108 28.75 -29.59 23.48
N THR A 109 29.79 -28.89 23.95
CA THR A 109 29.69 -27.88 25.01
C THR A 109 29.09 -26.57 24.49
N HIS A 110 28.38 -26.65 23.36
CA HIS A 110 27.91 -25.50 22.59
C HIS A 110 26.46 -25.69 22.17
N VAL A 111 25.75 -24.56 22.12
CA VAL A 111 24.39 -24.40 21.58
C VAL A 111 24.49 -23.65 20.26
N PHE A 112 23.68 -24.05 19.28
CA PHE A 112 23.68 -23.42 17.97
C PHE A 112 22.48 -22.48 17.81
N ILE A 113 22.74 -21.27 17.30
CA ILE A 113 21.71 -20.32 16.84
C ILE A 113 22.04 -20.03 15.37
N GLY A 114 21.17 -20.47 14.47
CA GLY A 114 21.49 -20.50 13.04
C GLY A 114 22.74 -21.35 12.78
N ASP A 115 23.78 -20.72 12.23
CA ASP A 115 25.07 -21.35 11.91
C ASP A 115 26.17 -21.08 12.95
N ARG A 116 25.86 -20.35 14.03
CA ARG A 116 26.82 -19.96 15.08
C ARG A 116 26.76 -20.91 16.25
N ALA A 117 27.93 -21.24 16.78
CA ALA A 117 28.08 -22.03 18.01
C ALA A 117 28.47 -21.12 19.17
N TYR A 118 27.72 -21.19 20.26
CA TYR A 118 27.97 -20.48 21.51
C TYR A 118 28.29 -21.49 22.59
N ASP A 119 29.32 -21.27 23.41
CA ASP A 119 29.50 -22.12 24.58
C ASP A 119 28.31 -21.95 25.55
N ASN A 120 28.05 -22.98 26.36
CA ASN A 120 26.88 -22.97 27.24
C ASN A 120 26.85 -21.79 28.22
N ALA A 121 28.01 -21.27 28.64
CA ALA A 121 28.03 -20.15 29.58
C ALA A 121 27.59 -18.86 28.88
N THR A 122 28.15 -18.57 27.71
CA THR A 122 27.74 -17.43 26.88
C THR A 122 26.30 -17.55 26.40
N PHE A 123 25.87 -18.73 25.95
CA PHE A 123 24.47 -18.93 25.54
C PHE A 123 23.52 -18.62 26.69
N ASN A 124 23.77 -19.17 27.89
CA ASN A 124 22.88 -18.97 29.04
C ASN A 124 22.82 -17.51 29.51
N SER A 125 23.92 -16.75 29.43
CA SER A 125 23.93 -15.36 29.88
C SER A 125 23.37 -14.38 28.85
N ASP A 126 23.62 -14.63 27.55
CA ASP A 126 23.45 -13.61 26.52
C ASP A 126 22.32 -13.94 25.54
N CYS A 127 21.99 -15.22 25.34
CA CYS A 127 21.09 -15.65 24.27
C CYS A 127 19.85 -16.39 24.76
N ALA A 128 19.97 -17.15 25.86
CA ALA A 128 18.95 -18.10 26.28
C ALA A 128 17.57 -17.46 26.48
N ARG A 129 17.53 -16.21 26.97
CA ARG A 129 16.28 -15.45 27.13
C ARG A 129 15.39 -15.43 25.88
N CYS A 130 15.97 -15.25 24.70
CA CYS A 130 15.21 -15.14 23.44
C CYS A 130 15.29 -16.40 22.58
N HIS A 131 15.96 -17.45 23.05
CA HIS A 131 16.26 -18.66 22.29
C HIS A 131 15.90 -19.94 23.04
N THR A 132 15.19 -19.84 24.16
CA THR A 132 14.72 -20.96 24.97
C THR A 132 13.29 -20.70 25.42
N THR A 133 12.66 -21.72 25.98
CA THR A 133 11.32 -21.63 26.56
C THR A 133 11.39 -21.52 28.08
N ASN A 134 10.55 -20.66 28.67
CA ASN A 134 10.39 -20.52 30.13
C ASN A 134 11.72 -20.16 30.81
N TYR A 135 12.45 -19.26 30.18
CA TYR A 135 13.73 -18.80 30.71
C TYR A 135 13.55 -18.07 32.05
N ASN A 136 14.32 -18.49 33.06
CA ASN A 136 14.32 -17.89 34.39
C ASN A 136 15.54 -16.99 34.56
N GLU A 137 15.31 -15.68 34.59
CA GLU A 137 16.34 -14.64 34.76
C GLU A 137 17.14 -14.77 36.07
N THR A 138 16.61 -15.44 37.10
CA THR A 138 17.27 -15.52 38.42
C THR A 138 18.38 -16.56 38.45
N ASP A 139 18.18 -17.71 37.82
CA ASP A 139 19.09 -18.84 37.86
C ASP A 139 19.58 -19.31 36.48
N HIS A 140 19.18 -18.60 35.42
CA HIS A 140 19.53 -18.88 34.03
C HIS A 140 19.16 -20.31 33.59
N THR A 141 18.07 -20.83 34.14
CA THR A 141 17.49 -22.12 33.72
C THR A 141 16.37 -21.91 32.71
N PHE A 142 16.07 -22.95 31.93
CA PHE A 142 15.01 -22.97 30.93
C PHE A 142 14.52 -24.40 30.74
N ASP A 143 13.31 -24.56 30.21
CA ASP A 143 12.67 -25.87 30.06
C ASP A 143 13.07 -26.58 28.76
N ALA A 144 13.28 -25.82 27.68
CA ALA A 144 13.63 -26.36 26.37
C ALA A 144 14.41 -25.36 25.51
N TYR A 145 15.19 -25.88 24.55
CA TYR A 145 15.77 -25.07 23.48
C TYR A 145 14.71 -24.69 22.45
N GLY A 146 14.91 -23.54 21.81
CA GLY A 146 13.98 -22.95 20.87
C GLY A 146 12.84 -22.21 21.56
N ILE A 147 12.10 -21.44 20.76
CA ILE A 147 10.83 -20.84 21.20
C ILE A 147 9.77 -21.92 21.04
N ASN A 148 8.91 -22.10 22.04
CA ASN A 148 7.76 -22.98 21.95
C ASN A 148 6.46 -22.26 22.30
N CYS A 149 5.35 -22.99 22.30
CA CYS A 149 4.02 -22.41 22.54
C CYS A 149 3.93 -21.64 23.86
N LEU A 150 4.60 -22.09 24.92
CA LEU A 150 4.55 -21.46 26.24
C LEU A 150 5.29 -20.13 26.33
N GLU A 151 6.17 -19.87 25.36
CA GLU A 151 6.83 -18.58 25.30
C GLU A 151 5.85 -17.50 24.85
N CYS A 152 4.92 -17.81 23.94
CA CYS A 152 3.92 -16.87 23.43
C CYS A 152 2.57 -16.96 24.17
N HIS A 153 2.21 -18.14 24.69
CA HIS A 153 0.93 -18.40 25.34
C HIS A 153 1.13 -18.78 26.81
N ASN A 154 0.16 -18.42 27.65
CA ASN A 154 0.13 -18.88 29.03
C ASN A 154 -0.78 -20.11 29.18
N LEU A 155 -0.36 -21.10 29.97
CA LEU A 155 -1.16 -22.26 30.37
C LEU A 155 -2.54 -21.92 30.96
N THR A 156 -2.68 -20.75 31.61
CA THR A 156 -3.96 -20.31 32.20
C THR A 156 -4.81 -19.47 31.27
N SER A 157 -4.21 -18.96 30.18
CA SER A 157 -4.83 -17.98 29.29
C SER A 157 -4.26 -18.23 27.89
N PRO A 158 -4.80 -19.23 27.17
CA PRO A 158 -4.30 -19.60 25.86
C PRO A 158 -4.73 -18.64 24.74
N TRP A 159 -5.29 -17.49 25.09
CA TRP A 159 -5.72 -16.47 24.14
C TRP A 159 -4.54 -15.95 23.34
N VAL A 160 -4.83 -15.54 22.11
CA VAL A 160 -3.84 -14.90 21.26
C VAL A 160 -3.60 -13.50 21.79
N ASP A 161 -2.33 -13.17 22.05
CA ASP A 161 -1.92 -11.81 22.33
C ASP A 161 -1.70 -11.08 21.00
N TYR A 162 -2.63 -10.19 20.65
CA TYR A 162 -2.52 -9.35 19.46
C TYR A 162 -1.65 -8.12 19.69
N SER A 163 -1.14 -7.90 20.90
CA SER A 163 -0.18 -6.82 21.14
C SER A 163 1.14 -7.12 20.42
N GLY A 164 1.84 -6.06 20.01
CA GLY A 164 3.21 -6.20 19.54
C GLY A 164 4.18 -6.60 20.66
N ASP A 165 3.80 -6.37 21.93
CA ASP A 165 4.68 -6.48 23.10
C ASP A 165 5.21 -7.90 23.27
N LYS A 166 4.37 -8.90 23.00
CA LYS A 166 4.78 -10.30 23.11
C LYS A 166 5.87 -10.68 22.12
N CYS A 167 5.81 -10.15 20.90
CA CYS A 167 6.90 -10.28 19.93
C CYS A 167 8.11 -9.42 20.35
N GLY A 168 7.86 -8.24 20.93
CA GLY A 168 8.88 -7.31 21.41
C GLY A 168 9.80 -7.90 22.48
N GLU A 169 9.34 -8.84 23.31
CA GLU A 169 10.20 -9.50 24.32
C GLU A 169 11.51 -10.06 23.75
N CYS A 170 11.47 -10.53 22.48
CA CYS A 170 12.63 -11.06 21.77
C CYS A 170 13.11 -10.18 20.60
N HIS A 171 12.26 -9.29 20.07
CA HIS A 171 12.54 -8.46 18.88
C HIS A 171 12.84 -6.98 19.18
N THR A 172 13.51 -6.72 20.32
CA THR A 172 13.81 -5.36 20.85
C THR A 172 15.29 -4.97 20.83
N GLY A 173 16.19 -5.83 20.37
CA GLY A 173 17.63 -5.67 20.56
C GLY A 173 18.20 -4.37 19.98
N GLU A 174 18.95 -3.62 20.79
CA GLU A 174 19.42 -2.26 20.46
C GLU A 174 20.67 -2.21 19.56
N ASP A 175 21.21 -3.36 19.16
CA ASP A 175 22.46 -3.42 18.40
C ASP A 175 22.29 -4.07 17.02
N ALA A 176 23.32 -3.90 16.19
CA ALA A 176 23.39 -4.43 14.82
C ALA A 176 23.34 -5.97 14.74
N ALA A 177 23.49 -6.68 15.85
CA ALA A 177 23.50 -8.14 15.91
C ALA A 177 22.10 -8.72 16.20
N HIS A 178 21.19 -7.91 16.74
CA HIS A 178 19.90 -8.37 17.24
C HIS A 178 18.72 -7.76 16.47
N PRO A 179 17.56 -8.45 16.46
CA PRO A 179 16.33 -7.95 15.87
C PRO A 179 15.86 -6.64 16.54
N TYR A 180 15.62 -5.58 15.75
CA TYR A 180 15.13 -4.27 16.23
C TYR A 180 13.72 -3.91 15.73
N GLN A 181 12.99 -4.92 15.23
CA GLN A 181 11.71 -4.72 14.55
C GLN A 181 10.66 -4.09 15.45
N TYR A 182 10.57 -4.49 16.72
CA TYR A 182 9.56 -3.96 17.63
C TYR A 182 9.78 -2.47 17.91
N TYR A 183 11.03 -2.06 18.10
CA TYR A 183 11.35 -0.64 18.25
C TYR A 183 10.97 0.14 17.00
N GLN A 184 11.42 -0.31 15.82
CA GLN A 184 11.13 0.36 14.54
C GLN A 184 9.63 0.46 14.26
N TRP A 185 8.89 -0.63 14.53
CA TRP A 185 7.43 -0.66 14.44
C TRP A 185 6.80 0.42 15.31
N GLY A 186 7.31 0.65 16.53
CA GLY A 186 6.83 1.71 17.42
C GLY A 186 6.90 3.14 16.84
N PHE A 187 7.71 3.37 15.80
CA PHE A 187 7.77 4.66 15.07
C PHE A 187 6.95 4.68 13.77
N SER A 188 6.31 3.56 13.42
CA SER A 188 5.53 3.44 12.19
C SER A 188 4.13 4.03 12.33
N ALA A 189 3.48 4.28 11.20
CA ALA A 189 2.05 4.56 11.14
C ALA A 189 1.21 3.35 11.61
N HIS A 190 1.69 2.11 11.42
CA HIS A 190 1.00 0.92 11.88
C HIS A 190 0.82 0.87 13.41
N ALA A 191 1.83 1.27 14.17
CA ALA A 191 1.72 1.37 15.63
C ALA A 191 0.71 2.44 16.08
N ASN A 192 0.44 3.44 15.24
CA ASN A 192 -0.47 4.55 15.54
C ASN A 192 -1.83 4.45 14.82
N SER A 193 -2.07 3.40 14.03
CA SER A 193 -3.23 3.30 13.14
C SER A 193 -4.55 3.53 13.87
N LEU A 194 -4.78 2.86 15.02
CA LEU A 194 -6.00 3.09 15.81
C LEU A 194 -6.08 4.49 16.42
N THR A 195 -4.95 5.06 16.83
CA THR A 195 -4.90 6.43 17.35
C THR A 195 -5.37 7.41 16.29
N ASP A 196 -4.86 7.27 15.06
CA ASP A 196 -5.20 8.12 13.93
C ASP A 196 -6.66 7.93 13.51
N LEU A 197 -7.14 6.69 13.44
CA LEU A 197 -8.55 6.39 13.14
C LEU A 197 -9.48 7.05 14.16
N ARG A 198 -9.21 6.89 15.46
CA ARG A 198 -10.01 7.49 16.54
C ARG A 198 -10.01 9.02 16.49
N ALA A 199 -8.94 9.63 15.99
CA ALA A 199 -8.81 11.07 15.84
C ALA A 199 -9.48 11.64 14.58
N SER A 200 -9.77 10.81 13.57
CA SER A 200 -10.26 11.24 12.24
C SER A 200 -11.64 11.94 12.21
N GLY A 201 -12.43 11.87 13.29
CA GLY A 201 -13.79 12.42 13.34
C GLY A 201 -14.86 11.58 12.64
N HIS A 202 -14.45 10.55 11.88
CA HIS A 202 -15.35 9.61 11.21
C HIS A 202 -14.99 8.13 11.43
N PRO A 203 -14.56 7.70 12.64
CA PRO A 203 -14.19 6.31 12.85
C PRO A 203 -15.42 5.41 12.69
N SER A 204 -15.27 4.31 11.94
CA SER A 204 -16.31 3.31 11.75
C SER A 204 -15.75 1.90 11.80
N TYR A 205 -16.62 0.91 12.04
CA TYR A 205 -16.22 -0.49 12.05
C TYR A 205 -15.66 -0.96 10.70
N TYR A 206 -16.07 -0.36 9.58
CA TYR A 206 -15.52 -0.65 8.26
C TYR A 206 -14.03 -0.26 8.17
N CYS A 207 -13.61 0.76 8.91
CA CYS A 207 -12.23 1.22 8.92
C CYS A 207 -11.31 0.30 9.74
N MET A 208 -11.86 -0.54 10.62
CA MET A 208 -11.06 -1.32 11.56
C MET A 208 -10.20 -2.38 10.87
N HIS A 209 -10.64 -2.92 9.73
CA HIS A 209 -9.95 -3.99 9.00
C HIS A 209 -8.47 -3.68 8.74
N CYS A 210 -8.16 -2.47 8.26
CA CYS A 210 -6.79 -2.05 7.96
C CYS A 210 -6.12 -1.31 9.13
N MET A 211 -6.82 -1.15 10.25
CA MET A 211 -6.38 -0.28 11.35
C MET A 211 -6.18 -1.02 12.67
N SER A 212 -6.61 -2.27 12.80
CA SER A 212 -6.44 -3.12 13.99
C SER A 212 -6.02 -4.54 13.62
N ALA A 213 -5.14 -5.14 14.42
CA ALA A 213 -4.69 -6.51 14.21
C ALA A 213 -5.83 -7.54 14.32
N GLU A 214 -6.71 -7.37 15.30
CA GLU A 214 -7.87 -8.26 15.48
C GLU A 214 -8.84 -8.16 14.32
N ALA A 215 -9.16 -6.95 13.87
CA ALA A 215 -10.06 -6.73 12.75
C ALA A 215 -9.47 -7.19 11.41
N PHE A 216 -8.15 -7.10 11.26
CA PHE A 216 -7.44 -7.67 10.12
C PHE A 216 -7.58 -9.20 10.09
N ILE A 217 -7.27 -9.87 11.20
CA ILE A 217 -7.24 -11.34 11.30
C ILE A 217 -8.67 -11.94 11.29
N HIS A 218 -9.64 -11.30 11.94
CA HIS A 218 -10.99 -11.85 12.11
C HIS A 218 -12.05 -11.27 11.16
N GLN A 219 -11.64 -10.57 10.10
CA GLN A 219 -12.55 -9.86 9.19
C GLN A 219 -13.70 -10.75 8.70
N GLN A 220 -13.39 -12.00 8.37
CA GLN A 220 -14.29 -12.93 7.70
C GLN A 220 -15.11 -13.79 8.66
N ASN A 221 -14.62 -13.95 9.90
CA ASN A 221 -15.31 -14.72 10.92
C ASN A 221 -15.28 -13.98 12.25
N PRO A 222 -15.97 -12.82 12.34
CA PRO A 222 -15.97 -12.01 13.57
C PRO A 222 -16.51 -12.79 14.78
N GLY A 223 -17.32 -13.84 14.58
CA GLY A 223 -17.76 -14.74 15.64
C GLY A 223 -16.63 -15.48 16.35
N THR A 224 -15.52 -15.77 15.66
CA THR A 224 -14.34 -16.42 16.27
C THR A 224 -13.57 -15.53 17.23
N LEU A 225 -13.70 -14.20 17.12
CA LEU A 225 -12.99 -13.29 18.01
C LEU A 225 -13.50 -13.41 19.46
N ALA A 226 -14.81 -13.64 19.64
CA ALA A 226 -15.39 -13.91 20.96
C ALA A 226 -14.89 -15.24 21.56
N ASP A 227 -14.47 -16.19 20.70
CA ASP A 227 -13.91 -17.48 21.09
C ASP A 227 -12.39 -17.43 21.31
N THR A 228 -11.68 -16.37 20.87
CA THR A 228 -10.22 -16.23 21.02
C THR A 228 -9.81 -15.08 21.95
N ASN A 229 -10.72 -14.17 22.28
CA ASN A 229 -10.51 -13.08 23.23
C ASN A 229 -11.75 -12.89 24.13
N PRO A 230 -11.74 -13.42 25.37
CA PRO A 230 -12.92 -13.42 26.25
C PRO A 230 -13.31 -12.03 26.75
N ASP A 231 -12.43 -11.05 26.58
CA ASP A 231 -12.67 -9.69 27.01
C ASP A 231 -13.47 -8.90 25.94
N VAL A 232 -13.50 -9.36 24.68
CA VAL A 232 -14.41 -8.82 23.65
C VAL A 232 -15.82 -9.32 23.96
N GLY A 233 -16.65 -8.44 24.53
CA GLY A 233 -17.96 -8.74 25.12
C GLY A 233 -18.78 -9.85 24.44
N SER A 234 -19.08 -10.91 25.20
CA SER A 234 -19.95 -12.05 24.83
C SER A 234 -21.40 -11.68 24.52
N ASP A 235 -21.78 -10.40 24.58
CA ASP A 235 -23.11 -9.88 24.28
C ASP A 235 -23.32 -9.52 22.80
N LYS A 236 -22.30 -9.68 21.95
CA LYS A 236 -22.40 -9.41 20.52
C LYS A 236 -22.66 -10.71 19.74
N GLU A 237 -23.93 -10.93 19.41
CA GLU A 237 -24.40 -12.06 18.59
C GLU A 237 -23.59 -12.23 17.29
N PRO A 238 -23.24 -13.47 16.89
CA PRO A 238 -22.54 -13.76 15.63
C PRO A 238 -23.30 -13.17 14.43
N GLY A 239 -22.63 -12.36 13.62
CA GLY A 239 -23.21 -11.70 12.44
C GLY A 239 -23.60 -10.22 12.67
N ASN A 240 -23.39 -9.68 13.86
CA ASN A 240 -23.48 -8.24 14.09
C ASN A 240 -22.09 -7.58 13.93
N PHE A 241 -21.82 -7.01 12.75
CA PHE A 241 -20.57 -6.32 12.41
C PHE A 241 -20.23 -5.11 13.30
N THR A 242 -21.07 -4.74 14.28
CA THR A 242 -20.71 -3.81 15.37
C THR A 242 -19.69 -4.39 16.36
N LEU A 243 -19.03 -5.51 16.02
CA LEU A 243 -17.99 -6.11 16.86
C LEU A 243 -16.81 -5.15 17.01
N PHE A 244 -16.31 -4.62 15.90
CA PHE A 244 -15.16 -3.71 15.86
C PHE A 244 -15.57 -2.25 16.07
N ASP A 245 -15.98 -1.89 17.28
CA ASP A 245 -16.11 -0.48 17.65
C ASP A 245 -14.71 0.14 17.75
N PRO A 246 -14.36 1.12 16.90
CA PRO A 246 -13.06 1.78 16.96
C PRO A 246 -12.79 2.47 18.30
N ASN A 247 -13.80 2.76 19.11
CA ASN A 247 -13.62 3.35 20.45
C ASN A 247 -13.35 2.31 21.53
N ASP A 248 -13.46 1.02 21.23
CA ASP A 248 -13.18 -0.04 22.18
C ASP A 248 -11.67 -0.07 22.48
N PRO A 249 -11.23 0.20 23.72
CA PRO A 249 -9.81 0.22 24.08
C PRO A 249 -9.15 -1.16 24.01
N MET A 250 -9.94 -2.21 23.78
CA MET A 250 -9.50 -3.59 23.71
C MET A 250 -8.78 -3.98 22.43
N TYR A 251 -8.98 -3.22 21.35
CA TYR A 251 -8.33 -3.49 20.08
C TYR A 251 -6.92 -2.90 20.04
N ASN A 252 -6.02 -3.67 19.44
CA ASN A 252 -4.67 -3.27 19.16
C ASN A 252 -4.58 -2.60 17.78
N ALA A 253 -3.60 -1.71 17.62
CA ALA A 253 -3.22 -1.18 16.31
C ALA A 253 -2.73 -2.30 15.37
N ILE A 254 -2.30 -1.97 14.16
CA ILE A 254 -1.65 -2.97 13.31
C ILE A 254 -0.30 -3.35 13.96
N THR A 255 -0.22 -4.57 14.47
CA THR A 255 0.92 -5.15 15.21
C THR A 255 1.50 -6.35 14.45
N CYS A 256 2.53 -6.99 15.01
CA CYS A 256 3.22 -8.12 14.38
C CYS A 256 2.28 -9.27 13.95
N PRO A 257 1.30 -9.73 14.77
CA PRO A 257 0.38 -10.80 14.37
C PRO A 257 -0.51 -10.48 13.17
N ALA A 258 -0.74 -9.18 12.87
CA ALA A 258 -1.49 -8.77 11.69
C ALA A 258 -0.74 -9.15 10.40
N CYS A 259 0.60 -9.07 10.41
CA CYS A 259 1.41 -9.40 9.24
C CYS A 259 1.96 -10.82 9.28
N HIS A 260 2.24 -11.36 10.47
CA HIS A 260 2.90 -12.66 10.64
C HIS A 260 1.94 -13.74 11.12
N GLN A 261 2.00 -14.90 10.48
CA GLN A 261 1.33 -16.13 10.91
C GLN A 261 2.37 -17.12 11.42
N VAL A 262 2.50 -17.27 12.73
CA VAL A 262 3.59 -18.06 13.31
C VAL A 262 3.34 -19.57 13.30
N HIS A 263 2.10 -20.04 13.13
CA HIS A 263 1.78 -21.48 13.14
C HIS A 263 0.60 -21.88 12.22
N GLY A 264 0.50 -21.27 11.04
CA GLY A 264 -0.42 -21.70 9.95
C GLY A 264 0.35 -22.05 8.68
N SER A 265 -0.31 -22.38 7.56
CA SER A 265 0.43 -22.81 6.36
C SER A 265 1.36 -21.75 5.82
N TYR A 266 1.04 -20.47 5.97
CA TYR A 266 1.96 -19.41 5.55
C TYR A 266 3.23 -19.35 6.38
N SER A 267 3.22 -19.89 7.60
CA SER A 267 4.45 -19.99 8.41
C SER A 267 5.49 -20.91 7.78
N VAL A 268 5.07 -21.81 6.90
CA VAL A 268 5.93 -22.77 6.20
C VAL A 268 6.11 -22.46 4.72
N SER A 269 5.12 -21.83 4.07
CA SER A 269 5.17 -21.54 2.64
C SER A 269 5.70 -20.14 2.33
N SER A 270 5.66 -19.21 3.29
CA SER A 270 6.03 -17.82 3.06
C SER A 270 7.36 -17.45 3.76
N PRO A 271 8.28 -16.76 3.06
CA PRO A 271 9.45 -16.17 3.71
C PRO A 271 9.05 -15.30 4.90
N ALA A 272 9.78 -15.39 6.01
CA ALA A 272 9.52 -14.63 7.24
C ALA A 272 8.11 -14.82 7.85
N MET A 273 7.39 -15.89 7.49
CA MET A 273 6.09 -16.26 8.08
C MET A 273 5.01 -15.18 7.88
N ILE A 274 5.00 -14.47 6.75
CA ILE A 274 4.00 -13.44 6.48
C ILE A 274 2.66 -14.04 6.01
N ARG A 275 1.52 -13.38 6.28
CA ARG A 275 0.15 -13.81 5.93
C ARG A 275 -0.23 -13.64 4.45
N ALA A 276 0.73 -13.84 3.56
CA ALA A 276 0.57 -13.75 2.11
C ALA A 276 1.66 -14.54 1.38
N ALA A 277 1.54 -14.71 0.07
CA ALA A 277 2.56 -15.41 -0.72
C ALA A 277 3.87 -14.59 -0.85
N ASN A 278 3.77 -13.25 -0.81
CA ASN A 278 4.88 -12.31 -0.86
C ASN A 278 4.51 -11.01 -0.12
N ALA A 279 5.48 -10.11 0.06
CA ALA A 279 5.27 -8.92 0.87
C ALA A 279 4.37 -7.89 0.18
N THR A 280 4.43 -7.79 -1.16
CA THR A 280 3.54 -6.91 -1.90
C THR A 280 2.07 -7.31 -1.75
N GLU A 281 1.76 -8.60 -1.86
CA GLU A 281 0.40 -9.10 -1.62
C GLU A 281 -0.06 -8.78 -0.19
N LEU A 282 0.82 -8.90 0.80
CA LEU A 282 0.51 -8.52 2.19
C LEU A 282 0.18 -7.03 2.32
N CYS A 283 1.01 -6.14 1.73
CA CYS A 283 0.75 -4.70 1.72
C CYS A 283 -0.58 -4.36 1.01
N GLY A 284 -0.86 -5.03 -0.10
CA GLY A 284 -2.09 -4.90 -0.89
C GLY A 284 -3.35 -5.43 -0.20
N LEU A 285 -3.27 -6.02 0.99
CA LEU A 285 -4.48 -6.31 1.78
C LEU A 285 -5.09 -5.04 2.38
N CYS A 286 -4.27 -4.01 2.64
CA CYS A 286 -4.70 -2.77 3.29
C CYS A 286 -4.55 -1.53 2.41
N HIS A 287 -3.50 -1.47 1.58
CA HIS A 287 -3.17 -0.31 0.77
C HIS A 287 -3.82 -0.40 -0.62
N VAL A 288 -5.16 -0.38 -0.63
CA VAL A 288 -6.01 -0.58 -1.81
C VAL A 288 -7.19 0.38 -1.87
N GLY A 289 -7.80 0.46 -3.06
CA GLY A 289 -9.04 1.19 -3.31
C GLY A 289 -8.86 2.72 -3.38
N ASP A 290 -9.95 3.43 -3.67
CA ASP A 290 -9.89 4.84 -4.12
C ASP A 290 -9.26 5.84 -3.13
N ASN A 291 -9.28 5.52 -1.84
CA ASN A 291 -8.74 6.40 -0.79
C ASN A 291 -7.29 6.06 -0.40
N HIS A 292 -6.73 4.96 -0.91
CA HIS A 292 -5.34 4.60 -0.72
C HIS A 292 -4.83 3.58 -1.76
N PRO A 293 -4.87 3.90 -3.07
CA PRO A 293 -4.74 2.92 -4.15
C PRO A 293 -3.30 2.47 -4.44
N MET A 294 -2.43 2.43 -3.44
CA MET A 294 -0.99 2.18 -3.65
C MET A 294 -0.72 0.88 -4.38
N TYR A 295 -1.42 -0.20 -4.01
CA TYR A 295 -1.23 -1.50 -4.66
C TYR A 295 -1.71 -1.45 -6.12
N GLU A 296 -2.91 -0.93 -6.40
CA GLU A 296 -3.43 -0.86 -7.76
C GLU A 296 -2.58 0.04 -8.67
N VAL A 297 -2.05 1.14 -8.14
CA VAL A 297 -1.19 2.07 -8.88
C VAL A 297 0.20 1.47 -9.11
N TRP A 298 0.80 0.83 -8.10
CA TRP A 298 2.11 0.19 -8.26
C TRP A 298 2.06 -1.02 -9.21
N VAL A 299 0.95 -1.77 -9.22
CA VAL A 299 0.78 -2.93 -10.13
C VAL A 299 0.74 -2.46 -11.58
N GLY A 300 1.87 -2.60 -12.27
CA GLY A 300 2.02 -2.26 -13.69
C GLY A 300 3.20 -1.32 -13.91
N GLY A 301 3.61 -0.61 -12.86
CA GLY A 301 4.76 0.26 -12.85
C GLY A 301 6.07 -0.47 -13.13
N SER A 302 7.08 0.30 -13.55
CA SER A 302 8.38 -0.24 -13.96
C SER A 302 9.06 -1.07 -12.86
N HIS A 303 8.89 -0.71 -11.59
CA HIS A 303 9.43 -1.46 -10.45
C HIS A 303 8.71 -2.80 -10.24
N HIS A 304 7.36 -2.81 -10.27
CA HIS A 304 6.59 -4.05 -10.24
C HIS A 304 7.00 -5.00 -11.38
N LEU A 305 7.11 -4.49 -12.61
CA LEU A 305 7.51 -5.30 -13.77
C LEU A 305 8.95 -5.82 -13.67
N ALA A 306 9.79 -5.16 -12.86
CA ALA A 306 11.15 -5.61 -12.55
C ALA A 306 11.20 -6.59 -11.35
N GLY A 307 10.07 -6.87 -10.70
CA GLY A 307 9.98 -7.75 -9.53
C GLY A 307 10.39 -7.09 -8.22
N VAL A 308 10.40 -5.77 -8.15
CA VAL A 308 10.72 -5.00 -6.92
C VAL A 308 9.46 -4.87 -6.08
N GLU A 309 9.45 -5.48 -4.89
CA GLU A 309 8.33 -5.49 -3.95
C GLU A 309 8.20 -4.20 -3.14
N CYS A 310 7.04 -3.98 -2.50
CA CYS A 310 6.81 -2.81 -1.63
C CYS A 310 7.89 -2.68 -0.54
N ILE A 311 8.32 -3.82 0.02
CA ILE A 311 9.29 -3.85 1.12
C ILE A 311 10.73 -3.56 0.68
N ASP A 312 11.06 -3.67 -0.61
CA ASP A 312 12.41 -3.35 -1.09
C ASP A 312 12.70 -1.86 -0.94
N CYS A 313 11.66 -1.03 -1.03
CA CYS A 313 11.73 0.40 -0.72
C CYS A 313 11.30 0.69 0.72
N HIS A 314 10.13 0.25 1.17
CA HIS A 314 9.60 0.65 2.48
C HIS A 314 10.23 -0.12 3.65
N GLY A 315 10.54 -1.40 3.47
CA GLY A 315 11.15 -2.28 4.45
C GLY A 315 12.68 -2.39 4.34
N TYR A 316 13.31 -1.44 3.65
CA TYR A 316 14.71 -1.47 3.27
C TYR A 316 15.66 -1.91 4.40
N GLN A 317 16.71 -2.63 4.03
CA GLN A 317 17.68 -3.18 4.96
C GLN A 317 18.48 -2.07 5.68
N LEU A 318 18.35 -1.95 7.00
CA LEU A 318 19.02 -0.90 7.77
C LEU A 318 20.44 -1.28 8.20
N VAL A 319 20.73 -2.57 8.31
CA VAL A 319 22.01 -3.05 8.83
C VAL A 319 22.43 -4.26 8.01
N PRO A 320 23.58 -4.21 7.31
CA PRO A 320 24.22 -5.42 6.84
C PRO A 320 24.55 -6.20 8.10
N SER A 321 23.82 -7.29 8.33
CA SER A 321 24.12 -8.17 9.44
C SER A 321 25.54 -8.67 9.25
N THR A 322 26.44 -8.13 10.06
CA THR A 322 27.78 -8.69 10.29
C THR A 322 27.71 -10.13 10.80
N HIS A 323 26.48 -10.62 11.05
CA HIS A 323 26.19 -11.88 11.68
C HIS A 323 25.84 -13.02 10.72
N SER A 324 25.55 -12.75 9.45
CA SER A 324 25.33 -13.79 8.43
C SER A 324 26.57 -13.94 7.53
N PRO A 325 27.26 -15.10 7.54
CA PRO A 325 28.37 -15.36 6.61
C PRO A 325 27.94 -15.53 5.16
N THR A 326 26.63 -15.58 4.86
CA THR A 326 26.10 -15.43 3.51
C THR A 326 25.81 -13.98 3.13
N GLY A 327 25.71 -13.06 4.11
CA GLY A 327 25.31 -11.67 3.93
C GLY A 327 23.78 -11.45 3.93
N TRP A 328 22.99 -12.47 4.28
CA TRP A 328 21.54 -12.52 4.00
C TRP A 328 20.65 -12.18 5.19
N ALA A 329 21.19 -12.01 6.39
CA ALA A 329 20.39 -11.74 7.60
C ALA A 329 20.22 -10.23 7.84
N ALA A 330 19.99 -9.44 6.80
CA ALA A 330 19.68 -8.04 6.99
C ALA A 330 18.29 -7.91 7.61
N TRP A 331 18.20 -7.16 8.71
CA TRP A 331 16.93 -6.91 9.37
C TRP A 331 16.14 -5.89 8.57
N LEU A 332 14.93 -6.27 8.17
CA LEU A 332 13.95 -5.41 7.50
C LEU A 332 13.59 -4.22 8.40
N ASN A 333 13.60 -3.01 7.86
CA ASN A 333 13.11 -1.84 8.58
C ASN A 333 11.58 -1.90 8.77
N HIS A 334 11.12 -2.05 10.01
CA HIS A 334 9.69 -2.09 10.32
C HIS A 334 9.07 -0.71 10.61
N SER A 335 9.80 0.38 10.41
CA SER A 335 9.17 1.71 10.43
C SER A 335 8.35 1.98 9.16
N PHE A 336 8.67 1.27 8.07
CA PHE A 336 8.12 1.43 6.72
C PHE A 336 8.30 2.84 6.09
N ALA A 337 8.92 3.75 6.83
CA ALA A 337 9.25 5.09 6.36
C ALA A 337 10.47 5.03 5.44
N LEU A 338 10.35 5.58 4.24
CA LEU A 338 11.43 5.60 3.25
C LEU A 338 12.63 6.42 3.73
N ASN A 339 13.83 5.92 3.43
CA ASN A 339 15.05 6.71 3.46
C ASN A 339 15.69 6.65 2.08
N LEU A 340 15.43 7.67 1.26
CA LEU A 340 15.75 7.67 -0.16
C LEU A 340 17.22 7.36 -0.46
N THR A 341 18.15 7.88 0.36
CA THR A 341 19.59 7.63 0.23
C THR A 341 19.95 6.16 0.46
N ILE A 342 19.16 5.45 1.26
CA ILE A 342 19.39 4.02 1.49
C ILE A 342 18.62 3.21 0.46
N THR A 343 17.32 3.46 0.28
CA THR A 343 16.39 2.63 -0.51
C THR A 343 16.78 2.50 -1.97
N CYS A 344 17.18 3.61 -2.62
CA CYS A 344 17.52 3.57 -4.04
C CYS A 344 18.86 2.89 -4.32
N GLY A 345 19.82 3.02 -3.40
CA GLY A 345 21.17 2.49 -3.52
C GLY A 345 21.37 1.10 -2.93
N GLN A 346 20.32 0.47 -2.38
CA GLN A 346 20.47 -0.81 -1.69
C GLN A 346 21.13 -1.85 -2.58
N ASP A 347 22.24 -2.40 -2.09
CA ASP A 347 22.62 -3.78 -2.41
C ASP A 347 21.56 -4.66 -1.76
N ASP A 348 20.65 -5.20 -2.56
CA ASP A 348 19.44 -5.86 -2.07
C ASP A 348 19.74 -7.06 -1.16
N GLY A 349 20.98 -7.58 -1.16
CA GLY A 349 21.44 -8.73 -0.37
C GLY A 349 20.74 -10.04 -0.72
N HIS A 350 19.57 -9.97 -1.37
CA HIS A 350 18.76 -11.05 -1.89
C HIS A 350 19.45 -11.69 -3.09
N ILE A 351 20.19 -10.89 -3.85
CA ILE A 351 21.14 -11.33 -4.87
C ILE A 351 22.50 -10.73 -4.52
N SER A 352 23.33 -11.49 -3.80
CA SER A 352 24.67 -11.06 -3.41
C SER A 352 25.42 -10.35 -4.56
N GLY A 353 25.62 -9.04 -4.45
CA GLY A 353 26.35 -8.21 -5.41
C GLY A 353 25.52 -7.50 -6.49
N VAL A 354 24.19 -7.40 -6.34
CA VAL A 354 23.35 -6.57 -7.22
C VAL A 354 22.73 -5.44 -6.41
N SER A 355 23.26 -4.23 -6.60
CA SER A 355 22.57 -3.01 -6.20
C SER A 355 21.40 -2.74 -7.14
N CYS A 356 20.23 -2.38 -6.61
CA CYS A 356 19.08 -1.96 -7.41
C CYS A 356 19.47 -0.84 -8.38
N HIS A 357 20.18 0.16 -7.86
CA HIS A 357 20.85 1.20 -8.62
C HIS A 357 22.24 1.41 -8.03
N GLY A 358 23.25 0.70 -8.58
CA GLY A 358 24.65 0.78 -8.12
C GLY A 358 25.13 2.20 -7.86
N GLU A 359 26.18 2.38 -7.05
CA GLU A 359 26.63 3.69 -6.54
C GLU A 359 26.69 4.81 -7.60
N GLU A 360 27.05 4.49 -8.85
CA GLU A 360 27.08 5.46 -9.96
C GLU A 360 25.69 5.93 -10.44
N LEU A 361 24.66 5.10 -10.28
CA LEU A 361 23.28 5.34 -10.70
C LEU A 361 22.37 5.85 -9.58
N GLU A 362 22.72 5.67 -8.30
CA GLU A 362 21.90 6.13 -7.17
C GLU A 362 21.60 7.64 -7.26
N THR A 363 22.62 8.46 -7.52
CA THR A 363 22.44 9.91 -7.69
C THR A 363 21.53 10.24 -8.87
N TRP A 364 21.61 9.46 -9.96
CA TRP A 364 20.73 9.63 -11.11
C TRP A 364 19.29 9.23 -10.78
N ALA A 365 19.08 8.11 -10.06
CA ALA A 365 17.78 7.61 -9.65
C ALA A 365 17.07 8.60 -8.70
N LEU A 366 17.78 9.10 -7.70
CA LEU A 366 17.29 10.17 -6.82
C LEU A 366 16.94 11.45 -7.60
N GLY A 367 17.74 11.77 -8.63
CA GLY A 367 17.42 12.85 -9.55
C GLY A 367 16.16 12.61 -10.38
N GLN A 368 15.89 11.37 -10.81
CA GLN A 368 14.62 11.02 -11.48
C GLN A 368 13.45 11.15 -10.52
N LEU A 369 13.57 10.63 -9.30
CA LEU A 369 12.53 10.71 -8.27
C LEU A 369 12.12 12.17 -8.01
N GLN A 370 13.09 13.04 -7.76
CA GLN A 370 12.81 14.46 -7.56
C GLN A 370 12.11 15.09 -8.77
N MET A 371 12.56 14.79 -10.00
CA MET A 371 11.91 15.31 -11.19
C MET A 371 10.47 14.81 -11.35
N THR A 372 10.21 13.56 -10.99
CA THR A 372 8.85 12.99 -10.99
C THR A 372 7.97 13.72 -9.98
N HIS A 373 8.43 13.90 -8.75
CA HIS A 373 7.67 14.62 -7.71
C HIS A 373 7.40 16.07 -8.11
N ASP A 374 8.44 16.81 -8.56
CA ASP A 374 8.29 18.20 -9.01
C ASP A 374 7.28 18.32 -10.17
N ALA A 375 7.31 17.36 -11.10
CA ALA A 375 6.38 17.34 -12.23
C ALA A 375 4.95 16.99 -11.79
N PHE A 376 4.79 16.08 -10.82
CA PHE A 376 3.50 15.69 -10.28
C PHE A 376 2.86 16.86 -9.52
N GLU A 377 3.59 17.47 -8.58
CA GLU A 377 3.11 18.64 -7.83
C GLU A 377 2.69 19.78 -8.78
N ALA A 378 3.52 20.10 -9.78
CA ALA A 378 3.21 21.14 -10.75
C ALA A 378 1.95 20.82 -11.58
N LEU A 379 1.77 19.56 -11.98
CA LEU A 379 0.58 19.11 -12.71
C LEU A 379 -0.67 19.20 -11.84
N ILE A 380 -0.61 18.72 -10.59
CA ILE A 380 -1.74 18.78 -9.64
C ILE A 380 -2.15 20.23 -9.35
N ASP A 381 -1.19 21.14 -9.15
CA ASP A 381 -1.45 22.55 -8.95
C ASP A 381 -2.17 23.20 -10.15
N GLU A 382 -1.70 22.94 -11.38
CA GLU A 382 -2.31 23.45 -12.62
C GLU A 382 -3.72 22.85 -12.81
N PHE A 383 -3.87 21.55 -12.56
CA PHE A 383 -5.12 20.83 -12.71
C PHE A 383 -6.17 21.37 -11.72
N ASN A 384 -5.82 21.48 -10.43
CA ASN A 384 -6.70 22.03 -9.40
C ASN A 384 -7.08 23.49 -9.66
N ALA A 385 -6.13 24.34 -10.07
CA ALA A 385 -6.42 25.73 -10.43
C ALA A 385 -7.43 25.84 -11.59
N THR A 386 -7.33 24.92 -12.56
CA THR A 386 -8.27 24.85 -13.69
C THR A 386 -9.66 24.41 -13.24
N ILE A 387 -9.75 23.36 -12.42
CA ILE A 387 -11.01 22.88 -11.83
C ILE A 387 -11.73 24.02 -11.10
N VAL A 388 -11.04 24.75 -10.21
CA VAL A 388 -11.62 25.88 -9.47
C VAL A 388 -12.13 26.98 -10.41
N SER A 389 -11.38 27.27 -11.48
CA SER A 389 -11.79 28.28 -12.47
C SER A 389 -13.07 27.86 -13.21
N ILE A 390 -13.13 26.61 -13.69
CA ILE A 390 -14.29 26.07 -14.42
C ILE A 390 -15.51 25.98 -13.50
N GLN A 391 -15.34 25.54 -12.25
CA GLN A 391 -16.42 25.47 -11.27
C GLN A 391 -17.04 26.85 -11.01
N ALA A 392 -16.22 27.90 -10.91
CA ALA A 392 -16.72 29.27 -10.74
C ALA A 392 -17.57 29.74 -11.93
N VAL A 393 -17.21 29.35 -13.15
CA VAL A 393 -17.98 29.64 -14.37
C VAL A 393 -19.30 28.85 -14.37
N HIS A 394 -19.24 27.56 -14.05
CA HIS A 394 -20.41 26.69 -13.90
C HIS A 394 -21.42 27.28 -12.90
N ASP A 395 -20.97 27.65 -11.70
CA ASP A 395 -21.83 28.18 -10.65
C ASP A 395 -22.50 29.51 -11.05
N ALA A 396 -21.75 30.38 -11.74
CA ALA A 396 -22.30 31.62 -12.27
C ALA A 396 -23.36 31.38 -13.36
N TYR A 397 -23.18 30.36 -14.20
CA TYR A 397 -24.15 29.97 -15.22
C TYR A 397 -25.42 29.38 -14.59
N VAL A 398 -25.29 28.46 -13.63
CA VAL A 398 -26.44 27.87 -12.91
C VAL A 398 -27.24 28.92 -12.15
N ALA A 399 -26.59 29.98 -11.65
CA ALA A 399 -27.28 31.11 -11.03
C ALA A 399 -28.11 31.96 -12.02
N THR A 400 -27.90 31.81 -13.32
CA THR A 400 -28.65 32.55 -14.35
C THR A 400 -30.05 31.95 -14.54
N ALA A 401 -31.06 32.82 -14.63
CA ALA A 401 -32.44 32.39 -14.86
C ALA A 401 -32.60 31.78 -16.26
N GLY A 402 -33.13 30.56 -16.31
CA GLY A 402 -33.38 29.86 -17.57
C GLY A 402 -32.12 29.26 -18.22
N HIS A 403 -31.05 29.02 -17.44
CA HIS A 403 -29.90 28.25 -17.91
C HIS A 403 -30.32 26.86 -18.43
N ASP A 404 -29.52 26.29 -19.33
CA ASP A 404 -29.69 24.91 -19.78
C ASP A 404 -29.16 23.96 -18.71
N ALA A 405 -30.08 23.32 -17.98
CA ALA A 405 -29.74 22.39 -16.91
C ALA A 405 -28.99 21.14 -17.41
N THR A 406 -29.17 20.74 -18.67
CA THR A 406 -28.47 19.58 -19.25
C THR A 406 -27.01 19.92 -19.51
N LEU A 407 -26.78 21.11 -20.07
CA LEU A 407 -25.43 21.62 -20.32
C LEU A 407 -24.64 21.79 -19.00
N ALA A 408 -25.27 22.39 -18.00
CA ALA A 408 -24.68 22.56 -16.67
C ALA A 408 -24.32 21.20 -16.03
N ALA A 409 -25.27 20.25 -16.00
CA ALA A 409 -25.04 18.92 -15.42
C ALA A 409 -23.93 18.13 -16.15
N THR A 410 -23.78 18.33 -17.47
CA THR A 410 -22.71 17.72 -18.25
C THR A 410 -21.34 18.25 -17.80
N LEU A 411 -21.22 19.58 -17.65
CA LEU A 411 -19.98 20.19 -17.16
C LEU A 411 -19.69 19.78 -15.70
N GLU A 412 -20.69 19.79 -14.82
CA GLU A 412 -20.54 19.36 -13.41
C GLU A 412 -20.04 17.91 -13.32
N THR A 413 -20.56 17.01 -14.17
CA THR A 413 -20.08 15.62 -14.24
C THR A 413 -18.63 15.53 -14.69
N ALA A 414 -18.22 16.36 -15.66
CA ALA A 414 -16.83 16.40 -16.13
C ALA A 414 -15.88 16.92 -15.05
N ILE A 415 -16.28 17.95 -14.30
CA ILE A 415 -15.54 18.47 -13.14
C ILE A 415 -15.35 17.37 -12.09
N GLY A 416 -16.44 16.73 -11.63
CA GLY A 416 -16.35 15.68 -10.61
C GLY A 416 -15.56 14.45 -11.06
N THR A 417 -15.59 14.11 -12.35
CA THR A 417 -14.77 13.02 -12.91
C THR A 417 -13.28 13.38 -12.89
N ALA A 418 -12.94 14.63 -13.23
CA ALA A 418 -11.57 15.12 -13.19
C ALA A 418 -11.03 15.22 -11.75
N GLU A 419 -11.82 15.77 -10.83
CA GLU A 419 -11.51 15.82 -9.39
C GLU A 419 -11.28 14.42 -8.84
N GLY A 420 -12.20 13.47 -9.05
CA GLY A 420 -12.06 12.11 -8.55
C GLY A 420 -10.82 11.39 -9.09
N LYS A 421 -10.42 11.66 -10.35
CA LYS A 421 -9.19 11.11 -10.93
C LYS A 421 -7.93 11.74 -10.34
N MET A 422 -7.96 13.05 -10.08
CA MET A 422 -6.88 13.76 -9.41
C MET A 422 -6.70 13.26 -7.97
N ASP A 423 -7.79 13.20 -7.20
CA ASP A 423 -7.81 12.72 -5.81
C ASP A 423 -7.31 11.29 -5.71
N TYR A 424 -7.70 10.40 -6.64
CA TYR A 424 -7.21 9.02 -6.68
C TYR A 424 -5.68 8.93 -6.67
N TYR A 425 -4.99 9.71 -7.50
CA TYR A 425 -3.52 9.69 -7.55
C TYR A 425 -2.85 10.55 -6.47
N ILE A 426 -3.55 11.52 -5.88
CA ILE A 426 -3.07 12.18 -4.65
C ILE A 426 -3.11 11.18 -3.49
N ASN A 427 -4.16 10.36 -3.39
CA ASN A 427 -4.35 9.37 -2.33
C ASN A 427 -3.36 8.20 -2.39
N ASP A 428 -2.76 7.94 -3.56
CA ASP A 428 -1.64 7.01 -3.72
C ASP A 428 -0.42 7.46 -2.90
N GLY A 429 -0.21 8.77 -2.72
CA GLY A 429 0.81 9.31 -1.84
C GLY A 429 2.27 9.07 -2.26
N SER A 430 2.51 8.58 -3.49
CA SER A 430 3.86 8.40 -4.04
C SER A 430 4.35 9.57 -4.90
N ASP A 431 3.55 10.64 -5.01
CA ASP A 431 3.83 11.81 -5.84
C ASP A 431 4.24 11.45 -7.29
N GLY A 432 3.56 10.45 -7.86
CA GLY A 432 3.79 10.00 -9.23
C GLY A 432 4.84 8.88 -9.39
N PHE A 433 5.41 8.36 -8.30
CA PHE A 433 6.52 7.40 -8.38
C PHE A 433 6.08 5.95 -8.64
N HIS A 434 4.99 5.48 -8.03
CA HIS A 434 4.59 4.07 -8.10
C HIS A 434 4.38 3.56 -9.53
N ASP A 435 3.73 4.35 -10.39
CA ASP A 435 3.67 4.14 -11.85
C ASP A 435 3.63 5.48 -12.60
N THR A 436 4.81 6.07 -12.83
CA THR A 436 4.91 7.37 -13.51
C THR A 436 4.25 7.40 -14.89
N GLU A 437 4.22 6.31 -15.65
CA GLU A 437 3.62 6.34 -16.99
C GLU A 437 2.08 6.39 -16.90
N ASP A 438 1.49 5.49 -16.10
CA ASP A 438 0.03 5.44 -15.92
C ASP A 438 -0.51 6.69 -15.23
N ILE A 439 0.14 7.14 -14.14
CA ILE A 439 -0.31 8.30 -13.36
C ILE A 439 -0.37 9.55 -14.23
N PHE A 440 0.74 9.90 -14.90
CA PHE A 440 0.77 11.09 -15.74
C PHE A 440 -0.10 10.92 -16.99
N GLY A 441 -0.19 9.72 -17.57
CA GLY A 441 -1.07 9.45 -18.70
C GLY A 441 -2.54 9.70 -18.34
N SER A 442 -2.99 9.11 -17.25
CA SER A 442 -4.37 9.20 -16.76
C SER A 442 -4.75 10.59 -16.28
N LEU A 443 -3.85 11.32 -15.59
CA LEU A 443 -4.09 12.70 -15.20
C LEU A 443 -4.18 13.63 -16.43
N ASN A 444 -3.29 13.47 -17.42
CA ASN A 444 -3.34 14.27 -18.65
C ASN A 444 -4.62 13.99 -19.47
N ASP A 445 -5.07 12.74 -19.54
CA ASP A 445 -6.30 12.39 -20.23
C ASP A 445 -7.53 12.98 -19.53
N ALA A 446 -7.58 12.94 -18.20
CA ALA A 446 -8.64 13.58 -17.42
C ALA A 446 -8.62 15.11 -17.57
N TYR A 447 -7.43 15.71 -17.55
CA TYR A 447 -7.25 17.14 -17.74
C TYR A 447 -7.71 17.59 -19.13
N ARG A 448 -7.34 16.84 -20.18
CA ARG A 448 -7.81 17.09 -21.55
C ARG A 448 -9.32 16.98 -21.64
N ALA A 449 -9.92 15.94 -21.07
CA ALA A 449 -11.37 15.75 -21.08
C ALA A 449 -12.12 16.90 -20.37
N LEU A 450 -11.56 17.42 -19.28
CA LEU A 450 -12.11 18.59 -18.59
C LEU A 450 -12.09 19.84 -19.48
N LEU A 451 -10.98 20.11 -20.17
CA LEU A 451 -10.86 21.24 -21.10
C LEU A 451 -11.78 21.10 -22.32
N GLU A 452 -11.97 19.88 -22.82
CA GLU A 452 -12.95 19.61 -23.89
C GLU A 452 -14.37 19.88 -23.41
N ALA A 453 -14.73 19.44 -22.19
CA ALA A 453 -16.04 19.72 -21.61
C ALA A 453 -16.27 21.22 -21.35
N GLU A 454 -15.23 21.96 -20.93
CA GLU A 454 -15.28 23.41 -20.82
C GLU A 454 -15.54 24.08 -22.17
N ALA A 455 -14.86 23.64 -23.23
CA ALA A 455 -15.06 24.16 -24.58
C ALA A 455 -16.50 23.89 -25.08
N ASP A 456 -16.97 22.65 -24.96
CA ASP A 456 -18.34 22.26 -25.32
C ASP A 456 -19.38 23.05 -24.51
N PHE A 457 -19.10 23.30 -23.23
CA PHE A 457 -19.92 24.15 -22.39
C PHE A 457 -20.03 25.57 -22.96
N TYR A 458 -18.90 26.22 -23.28
CA TYR A 458 -18.92 27.56 -23.85
C TYR A 458 -19.61 27.63 -25.23
N GLU A 459 -19.45 26.62 -26.08
CA GLU A 459 -20.15 26.53 -27.36
C GLU A 459 -21.65 26.27 -27.19
N GLY A 460 -22.05 25.59 -26.12
CA GLY A 460 -23.44 25.27 -25.80
C GLY A 460 -24.24 26.42 -25.19
N ILE A 461 -23.58 27.45 -24.64
CA ILE A 461 -24.28 28.61 -24.08
C ILE A 461 -25.00 29.36 -25.22
N PRO A 462 -26.34 29.52 -25.16
CA PRO A 462 -27.06 30.21 -26.22
C PRO A 462 -26.64 31.69 -26.28
N ASP A 463 -26.46 32.21 -27.50
CA ASP A 463 -26.20 33.62 -27.73
C ASP A 463 -27.31 34.49 -27.09
N VAL A 464 -26.98 35.17 -25.99
CA VAL A 464 -27.91 36.10 -25.36
C VAL A 464 -27.99 37.34 -26.24
N THR A 465 -29.03 37.40 -27.07
CA THR A 465 -29.31 38.60 -27.88
C THR A 465 -29.88 39.69 -26.96
N VAL A 466 -29.01 40.48 -26.34
CA VAL A 466 -29.44 41.64 -25.54
C VAL A 466 -30.04 42.69 -26.47
N THR A 467 -31.37 42.81 -26.48
CA THR A 467 -32.05 43.88 -27.22
C THR A 467 -32.03 45.13 -26.36
N GLU A 468 -30.99 45.95 -26.52
CA GLU A 468 -30.90 47.24 -25.82
C GLU A 468 -31.92 48.23 -26.40
N THR A 469 -32.93 48.60 -25.61
CA THR A 469 -33.91 49.62 -26.04
C THR A 469 -33.36 51.00 -25.69
N VAL A 470 -32.54 51.58 -26.57
CA VAL A 470 -32.04 52.95 -26.41
C VAL A 470 -33.18 53.93 -26.67
N THR A 471 -33.62 54.63 -25.62
CA THR A 471 -34.65 55.68 -25.73
C THR A 471 -33.96 57.04 -25.84
N GLU A 472 -33.60 57.48 -27.04
CA GLU A 472 -33.69 58.90 -27.48
C GLU A 472 -33.20 59.11 -28.94
N THR A 473 -34.11 59.64 -29.76
CA THR A 473 -33.97 60.42 -31.01
C THR A 473 -32.65 60.42 -31.83
N VAL A 474 -31.99 59.28 -32.09
CA VAL A 474 -31.23 59.00 -33.34
C VAL A 474 -30.99 57.48 -33.38
N THR A 475 -31.47 56.82 -34.43
CA THR A 475 -31.38 55.36 -34.60
C THR A 475 -30.01 54.97 -35.14
N VAL A 476 -29.16 54.40 -34.28
CA VAL A 476 -28.01 53.59 -34.70
C VAL A 476 -28.20 52.20 -34.09
N THR A 477 -28.41 51.19 -34.94
CA THR A 477 -28.52 49.79 -34.51
C THR A 477 -27.10 49.27 -34.27
N HIS A 478 -26.69 49.14 -33.01
CA HIS A 478 -25.54 48.34 -32.62
C HIS A 478 -26.04 47.02 -32.05
N THR A 479 -25.75 45.92 -32.74
CA THR A 479 -25.85 44.59 -32.16
C THR A 479 -24.61 44.42 -31.28
N VAL A 480 -24.76 44.59 -29.96
CA VAL A 480 -23.71 44.26 -29.00
C VAL A 480 -24.01 42.84 -28.52
N THR A 481 -23.22 41.88 -28.98
CA THR A 481 -23.22 40.53 -28.41
C THR A 481 -22.60 40.64 -27.02
N VAL A 482 -23.44 40.75 -26.00
CA VAL A 482 -23.01 40.74 -24.59
C VAL A 482 -22.86 39.27 -24.21
N ILE A 483 -21.71 38.74 -24.58
CA ILE A 483 -20.98 37.51 -24.21
C ILE A 483 -20.20 37.14 -25.49
N GLY A 484 -18.89 36.91 -25.42
CA GLY A 484 -18.22 36.12 -26.48
C GLY A 484 -17.13 36.79 -27.31
N GLY A 485 -16.14 37.43 -26.69
CA GLY A 485 -14.90 37.79 -27.41
C GLY A 485 -13.67 37.92 -26.53
N ASP A 486 -13.80 38.60 -25.40
CA ASP A 486 -12.64 38.84 -24.52
C ASP A 486 -12.35 37.68 -23.56
N THR A 487 -13.30 36.75 -23.36
CA THR A 487 -13.07 35.50 -22.60
C THR A 487 -12.41 34.41 -23.44
N LEU A 488 -12.56 34.44 -24.77
CA LEU A 488 -11.92 33.47 -25.67
C LEU A 488 -10.39 33.65 -25.73
N LEU A 489 -9.87 34.78 -25.23
CA LEU A 489 -8.43 35.06 -25.18
C LEU A 489 -7.72 34.54 -23.91
N LEU A 490 -8.43 33.84 -23.01
CA LEU A 490 -7.86 33.20 -21.81
C LEU A 490 -7.66 31.69 -21.96
N VAL A 491 -8.07 31.08 -23.08
CA VAL A 491 -7.69 29.70 -23.44
C VAL A 491 -6.20 29.63 -23.88
N GLY A 492 -5.54 30.77 -24.05
CA GLY A 492 -4.10 30.83 -24.33
C GLY A 492 -3.19 30.52 -23.13
N GLY A 493 -3.74 30.38 -21.91
CA GLY A 493 -2.98 30.08 -20.69
C GLY A 493 -2.61 28.60 -20.54
N SER A 494 -3.48 27.68 -20.97
CA SER A 494 -3.32 26.22 -20.81
C SER A 494 -2.46 25.55 -21.89
N VAL A 495 -2.05 26.29 -22.93
CA VAL A 495 -1.05 25.80 -23.90
C VAL A 495 0.33 25.62 -23.25
N GLY A 496 0.57 26.25 -22.09
CA GLY A 496 1.80 26.09 -21.30
C GLY A 496 2.01 24.67 -20.77
N GLY A 497 1.00 24.06 -20.12
CA GLY A 497 1.11 22.75 -19.49
C GLY A 497 1.37 21.61 -20.48
N ILE A 498 0.68 21.61 -21.62
CA ILE A 498 0.87 20.59 -22.68
C ILE A 498 2.32 20.62 -23.21
N VAL A 499 2.92 21.80 -23.33
CA VAL A 499 4.32 21.92 -23.79
C VAL A 499 5.30 21.46 -22.71
N ILE A 500 5.03 21.68 -21.42
CA ILE A 500 5.91 21.22 -20.33
C ILE A 500 5.86 19.69 -20.21
N GLY A 501 4.68 19.07 -20.25
CA GLY A 501 4.53 17.61 -20.23
C GLY A 501 5.17 16.92 -21.44
N LEU A 502 4.99 17.46 -22.66
CA LEU A 502 5.65 16.95 -23.87
C LEU A 502 7.17 17.17 -23.86
N VAL A 503 7.65 18.30 -23.34
CA VAL A 503 9.09 18.57 -23.24
C VAL A 503 9.74 17.67 -22.19
N LEU A 504 9.11 17.41 -21.05
CA LEU A 504 9.60 16.47 -20.04
C LEU A 504 9.56 15.02 -20.56
N GLY A 505 8.48 14.59 -21.20
CA GLY A 505 8.40 13.27 -21.84
C GLY A 505 9.45 13.08 -22.95
N VAL A 506 9.75 14.12 -23.73
CA VAL A 506 10.80 14.09 -24.75
C VAL A 506 12.21 14.14 -24.14
N LEU A 507 12.42 14.85 -23.02
CA LEU A 507 13.72 14.92 -22.34
C LEU A 507 14.05 13.64 -21.57
N VAL A 508 13.05 12.99 -20.97
CA VAL A 508 13.17 11.66 -20.34
C VAL A 508 13.35 10.59 -21.42
N GLY A 509 12.61 10.67 -22.54
CA GLY A 509 12.72 9.72 -23.65
C GLY A 509 14.00 9.84 -24.50
N ARG A 510 14.65 11.01 -24.58
CA ARG A 510 15.85 11.23 -25.41
C ARG A 510 17.19 10.97 -24.71
N ARG A 511 17.21 10.64 -23.42
CA ARG A 511 18.43 10.26 -22.69
C ARG A 511 18.63 8.75 -22.51
N ARG A 512 17.77 7.92 -23.14
CA ARG A 512 18.04 6.49 -23.36
C ARG A 512 18.92 6.26 -24.59
#